data_AF-A0A3M1ETA0-F1
#
_entry.id   AF-A0A3M1ETA0-F1
#
_cell.length_a   1.000
_cell.length_b   1.000
_cell.length_c   1.000
_cell.angle_alpha   90.00
_cell.angle_beta   90.00
_cell.angle_gamma   90.00
#
_symmetry.space_group_name_H-M   'P 1'
#
loop_
_entity.id
_entity.type
_entity.pdbx_description
1 polymer ?
#
loop_
_entity_poly.entity_id
_entity_poly.type
_entity_poly.pdbx_seq_one_letter_code
_entity_poly.pdbx_strand_id
1 'polypeptide(L)'
;MTEILFADGKRYRRDWLDTGEPESQAVLRRYKNTYPLCMCTPTGVPMHIRELSQTGRHYLARMPGTGPEHAVDCPAYEPIHGKAEEEALENGAIAPLPDGRVLFRLDVGFGVRDNSPLPPSEPREPAEYPQTVRDHDSRLGLFALLQFLWEQAELHHWHPKMQGRRRYKQVHDRILAAADNTIVKGIPLRYRLFMPEPFNKEHAEEQRLQRYE
;
A
#
# COMPACT_ATOMS: atom_id res chain seq x y z
N MET A 1 -1.47 19.75 -15.39
CA MET A 1 -2.22 20.66 -14.49
C MET A 1 -3.69 20.33 -14.59
N THR A 2 -4.25 19.70 -13.56
CA THR A 2 -5.57 19.08 -13.61
C THR A 2 -6.66 20.08 -13.20
N GLU A 3 -7.76 20.13 -13.96
CA GLU A 3 -8.93 20.97 -13.64
C GLU A 3 -10.06 20.15 -13.02
N ILE A 4 -10.85 20.80 -12.18
CA ILE A 4 -12.03 20.24 -11.53
C ILE A 4 -13.26 20.99 -12.02
N LEU A 5 -14.20 20.27 -12.63
CA LEU A 5 -15.47 20.77 -13.13
C LEU A 5 -16.56 20.60 -12.06
N PHE A 6 -17.24 21.68 -11.70
CA PHE A 6 -18.32 21.69 -10.73
C PHE A 6 -19.70 21.65 -11.40
N ALA A 7 -20.73 21.37 -10.61
CA ALA A 7 -22.11 21.18 -11.09
C ALA A 7 -22.71 22.40 -11.80
N ASP A 8 -22.16 23.60 -11.59
CA ASP A 8 -22.58 24.84 -12.27
C ASP A 8 -21.77 25.14 -13.55
N GLY A 9 -20.95 24.19 -14.00
CA GLY A 9 -20.11 24.33 -15.19
C GLY A 9 -18.80 25.07 -14.95
N LYS A 10 -18.55 25.58 -13.73
CA LYS A 10 -17.29 26.27 -13.42
C LYS A 10 -16.14 25.28 -13.29
N ARG A 11 -14.97 25.73 -13.72
CA ARG A 11 -13.72 24.97 -13.63
C ARG A 11 -12.74 25.69 -12.74
N TYR A 12 -12.10 24.94 -11.86
CA TYR A 12 -11.06 25.42 -10.98
C TYR A 12 -9.84 24.51 -11.09
N ARG A 13 -8.64 25.07 -10.98
CA ARG A 13 -7.41 24.28 -10.93
C ARG A 13 -7.36 23.47 -9.65
N ARG A 14 -6.97 22.20 -9.75
CA ARG A 14 -6.84 21.30 -8.60
C ARG A 14 -5.86 21.85 -7.56
N ASP A 15 -4.67 22.26 -8.00
CA ASP A 15 -3.61 22.75 -7.12
C ASP A 15 -4.06 23.98 -6.31
N TRP A 16 -4.87 24.86 -6.91
CA TRP A 16 -5.44 26.02 -6.20
C TRP A 16 -6.48 25.60 -5.15
N LEU A 17 -7.30 24.58 -5.43
CA LEU A 17 -8.25 24.04 -4.45
C LEU A 17 -7.56 23.38 -3.25
N ASP A 18 -6.36 22.81 -3.47
CA ASP A 18 -5.59 22.14 -2.42
C ASP A 18 -4.81 23.10 -1.50
N THR A 19 -4.64 24.37 -1.88
CA THR A 19 -3.96 25.39 -1.05
C THR A 19 -4.63 25.61 0.31
N GLY A 20 -5.94 25.41 0.40
CA GLY A 20 -6.72 25.67 1.62
C GLY A 20 -6.89 27.15 1.96
N GLU A 21 -6.68 28.06 1.00
CA GLU A 21 -7.02 29.48 1.11
C GLU A 21 -8.52 29.72 1.40
N PRO A 22 -8.90 30.86 2.01
CA PRO A 22 -10.30 31.14 2.35
C PRO A 22 -11.26 31.05 1.15
N GLU A 23 -10.81 31.48 -0.02
CA GLU A 23 -11.57 31.48 -1.27
C GLU A 23 -11.78 30.06 -1.81
N SER A 24 -10.73 29.24 -1.86
CA SER A 24 -10.85 27.84 -2.29
C SER A 24 -11.72 27.03 -1.32
N GLN A 25 -11.61 27.30 -0.02
CA GLN A 25 -12.47 26.69 1.00
C GLN A 25 -13.93 27.13 0.85
N ALA A 26 -14.21 28.37 0.45
CA ALA A 26 -15.57 28.83 0.18
C ALA A 26 -16.20 28.09 -1.01
N VAL A 27 -15.42 27.85 -2.08
CA VAL A 27 -15.85 27.02 -3.21
C VAL A 27 -16.17 25.61 -2.74
N LEU A 28 -15.23 24.93 -2.07
CA LEU A 28 -15.46 23.55 -1.61
C LEU A 28 -16.67 23.42 -0.66
N ARG A 29 -16.87 24.38 0.25
CA ARG A 29 -18.05 24.41 1.13
C ARG A 29 -19.35 24.56 0.35
N ARG A 30 -19.40 25.45 -0.64
CA ARG A 30 -20.59 25.68 -1.48
C ARG A 30 -21.04 24.41 -2.19
N TYR A 31 -20.10 23.56 -2.63
CA TYR A 31 -20.37 22.37 -3.41
C TYR A 31 -20.28 21.06 -2.61
N LYS A 32 -20.23 21.11 -1.27
CA LYS A 32 -19.98 19.95 -0.38
C LYS A 32 -20.81 18.71 -0.68
N ASN A 33 -22.08 18.89 -1.09
CA ASN A 33 -23.03 17.80 -1.37
C ASN A 33 -23.16 17.49 -2.86
N THR A 34 -22.13 17.81 -3.66
CA THR A 34 -22.09 17.54 -5.10
C THR A 34 -20.86 16.69 -5.44
N TYR A 35 -20.85 16.14 -6.65
CA TYR A 35 -19.78 15.31 -7.17
C TYR A 35 -19.05 16.04 -8.31
N PRO A 36 -18.10 16.94 -8.00
CA PRO A 36 -17.31 17.58 -9.04
C PRO A 36 -16.50 16.53 -9.83
N LEU A 37 -16.27 16.79 -11.11
CA LEU A 37 -15.54 15.90 -12.01
C LEU A 37 -14.08 16.34 -12.14
N CYS A 38 -13.16 15.41 -11.94
CA CYS A 38 -11.76 15.59 -12.27
C CYS A 38 -11.55 15.45 -13.77
N MET A 39 -11.16 16.53 -14.44
CA MET A 39 -10.99 16.60 -15.89
C MET A 39 -9.62 16.10 -16.36
N CYS A 40 -9.00 15.19 -15.62
CA CYS A 40 -7.76 14.51 -16.04
C CYS A 40 -7.98 13.56 -17.23
N THR A 41 -9.22 13.14 -17.47
CA THR A 41 -9.64 12.35 -18.63
C THR A 41 -10.78 13.05 -19.36
N PRO A 42 -11.03 12.77 -20.66
CA PRO A 42 -12.11 13.41 -21.42
C PRO A 42 -13.51 13.16 -20.85
N THR A 43 -13.72 12.00 -20.23
CA THR A 43 -15.01 11.62 -19.60
C THR A 43 -15.21 12.31 -18.26
N GLY A 44 -14.13 12.71 -17.59
CA GLY A 44 -14.15 13.22 -16.22
C GLY A 44 -14.36 12.09 -15.19
N VAL A 45 -13.63 12.15 -14.08
CA VAL A 45 -13.76 11.16 -13.00
C VAL A 45 -14.43 11.82 -11.78
N PRO A 46 -15.58 11.30 -11.29
CA PRO A 46 -16.26 11.87 -10.14
C PRO A 46 -15.38 11.92 -8.88
N MET A 47 -15.52 13.00 -8.12
CA MET A 47 -14.87 13.22 -6.83
C MET A 47 -15.91 13.59 -5.76
N HIS A 48 -15.56 13.49 -4.48
CA HIS A 48 -16.39 13.92 -3.36
C HIS A 48 -15.66 14.99 -2.54
N ILE A 49 -16.40 15.97 -2.02
CA ILE A 49 -15.84 16.98 -1.11
C ILE A 49 -16.04 16.50 0.33
N ARG A 50 -14.95 16.36 1.07
CA ARG A 50 -14.96 15.88 2.47
C ARG A 50 -14.49 16.99 3.39
N GLU A 51 -14.80 16.87 4.66
CA GLU A 51 -14.39 17.80 5.72
C GLU A 51 -13.50 17.07 6.73
N LEU A 52 -12.37 17.67 7.11
CA LEU A 52 -11.55 17.19 8.22
C LEU A 52 -12.22 17.57 9.53
N SER A 53 -12.64 16.59 10.32
CA SER A 53 -13.32 16.80 11.61
C SER A 53 -12.51 17.63 12.62
N GLN A 54 -11.19 17.60 12.54
CA GLN A 54 -10.29 18.30 13.46
C GLN A 54 -10.14 19.79 13.16
N THR A 55 -10.23 20.18 11.88
CA THR A 55 -9.90 21.54 11.41
C THR A 55 -11.06 22.24 10.70
N GLY A 56 -12.14 21.52 10.37
CA GLY A 56 -13.25 22.02 9.55
C GLY A 56 -12.88 22.30 8.09
N ARG A 57 -11.65 21.97 7.68
CA ARG A 57 -11.17 22.20 6.31
C ARG A 57 -11.78 21.20 5.36
N HIS A 58 -12.22 21.71 4.21
CA HIS A 58 -12.76 20.91 3.13
C HIS A 58 -11.66 20.53 2.15
N TYR A 59 -11.72 19.32 1.61
CA TYR A 59 -10.78 18.81 0.62
C TYR A 59 -11.51 17.93 -0.39
N LEU A 60 -10.94 17.83 -1.59
CA LEU A 60 -11.43 16.93 -2.62
C LEU A 60 -10.81 15.55 -2.44
N ALA A 61 -11.67 14.56 -2.24
CA ALA A 61 -11.32 13.15 -2.21
C ALA A 61 -11.82 12.46 -3.49
N ARG A 62 -11.07 11.48 -3.98
CA ARG A 62 -11.55 10.59 -5.05
C ARG A 62 -12.74 9.75 -4.58
N MET A 63 -13.53 9.25 -5.52
CA MET A 63 -14.52 8.24 -5.21
C MET A 63 -13.85 6.90 -4.85
N PRO A 64 -14.45 6.09 -3.98
CA PRO A 64 -13.90 4.76 -3.66
C PRO A 64 -13.75 3.91 -4.93
N GLY A 65 -12.57 3.32 -5.13
CA GLY A 65 -12.30 2.43 -6.27
C GLY A 65 -11.96 3.12 -7.59
N THR A 66 -12.08 4.45 -7.70
CA THR A 66 -11.86 5.16 -8.98
C THR A 66 -10.41 5.62 -9.20
N GLY A 67 -9.46 5.19 -8.36
CA GLY A 67 -8.04 5.56 -8.47
C GLY A 67 -7.45 5.33 -9.88
N PRO A 68 -7.65 4.15 -10.51
CA PRO A 68 -7.11 3.86 -11.84
C PRO A 68 -7.88 4.52 -12.99
N GLU A 69 -9.05 5.11 -12.72
CA GLU A 69 -9.83 5.82 -13.75
C GLU A 69 -9.24 7.20 -14.05
N HIS A 70 -8.38 7.71 -13.16
CA HIS A 70 -7.64 8.94 -13.39
C HIS A 70 -6.46 8.72 -14.35
N ALA A 71 -6.03 9.78 -15.03
CA ALA A 71 -4.80 9.74 -15.83
C ALA A 71 -3.57 9.50 -14.93
N VAL A 72 -2.55 8.80 -15.42
CA VAL A 72 -1.37 8.37 -14.63
C VAL A 72 -0.61 9.55 -14.00
N ASP A 73 -0.64 10.72 -14.62
CA ASP A 73 -0.03 11.96 -14.14
C ASP A 73 -0.94 12.77 -13.18
N CYS A 74 -2.15 12.29 -12.90
CA CYS A 74 -3.09 12.94 -12.01
C CYS A 74 -2.74 12.66 -10.54
N PRO A 75 -2.76 13.67 -9.64
CA PRO A 75 -2.56 13.44 -8.21
C PRO A 75 -3.58 12.51 -7.54
N ALA A 76 -4.72 12.24 -8.19
CA ALA A 76 -5.74 11.33 -7.71
C ALA A 76 -5.59 9.89 -8.24
N TYR A 77 -4.63 9.66 -9.16
CA TYR A 77 -4.33 8.34 -9.70
C TYR A 77 -3.75 7.44 -8.61
N GLU A 78 -4.32 6.24 -8.52
CA GLU A 78 -3.73 5.17 -7.73
C GLU A 78 -4.02 3.85 -8.43
N PRO A 79 -3.00 3.00 -8.65
CA PRO A 79 -3.19 1.69 -9.23
C PRO A 79 -4.08 0.81 -8.33
N ILE A 80 -4.82 -0.14 -8.91
CA ILE A 80 -5.55 -1.15 -8.11
C ILE A 80 -4.52 -2.03 -7.40
N HIS A 81 -4.51 -1.97 -6.07
CA HIS A 81 -3.92 -3.02 -5.23
C HIS A 81 -4.73 -4.30 -5.47
N GLY A 82 -4.17 -5.23 -6.24
CA GLY A 82 -4.83 -6.47 -6.71
C GLY A 82 -4.44 -6.88 -8.13
N LYS A 83 -4.39 -5.92 -9.08
CA LYS A 83 -3.76 -6.16 -10.40
C LYS A 83 -2.27 -6.46 -10.24
N ALA A 84 -1.63 -5.85 -9.25
CA ALA A 84 -0.24 -6.13 -8.93
C ALA A 84 0.00 -7.61 -8.54
N GLU A 85 -0.96 -8.28 -7.90
CA GLU A 85 -0.83 -9.71 -7.55
C GLU A 85 -1.09 -10.61 -8.77
N GLU A 86 -2.09 -10.28 -9.59
CA GLU A 86 -2.37 -10.97 -10.86
C GLU A 86 -1.20 -10.81 -11.85
N GLU A 87 -0.70 -9.60 -12.04
CA GLU A 87 0.51 -9.32 -12.83
C GLU A 87 1.75 -9.98 -12.23
N ALA A 88 1.88 -10.03 -10.90
CA ALA A 88 2.96 -10.77 -10.25
C ALA A 88 2.85 -12.28 -10.47
N LEU A 89 1.64 -12.83 -10.56
CA LEU A 89 1.41 -14.23 -10.89
C LEU A 89 1.75 -14.50 -12.38
N GLU A 90 1.27 -13.64 -13.28
CA GLU A 90 1.53 -13.72 -14.72
C GLU A 90 3.03 -13.61 -15.05
N ASN A 91 3.72 -12.68 -14.40
CA ASN A 91 5.15 -12.46 -14.59
C ASN A 91 6.03 -13.39 -13.71
N GLY A 92 5.39 -14.27 -12.92
CA GLY A 92 6.04 -15.26 -12.08
C GLY A 92 6.69 -14.73 -10.80
N ALA A 93 6.57 -13.45 -10.46
CA ALA A 93 7.05 -12.95 -9.17
C ALA A 93 6.41 -13.65 -7.97
N ILE A 94 5.16 -14.10 -8.10
CA ILE A 94 4.45 -14.95 -7.14
C ILE A 94 4.06 -16.24 -7.88
N ALA A 95 4.33 -17.41 -7.31
CA ALA A 95 3.98 -18.67 -7.95
C ALA A 95 3.58 -19.74 -6.92
N PRO A 96 2.44 -20.43 -7.09
CA PRO A 96 2.10 -21.56 -6.25
C PRO A 96 3.07 -22.72 -6.49
N LEU A 97 3.44 -23.41 -5.41
CA LEU A 97 4.27 -24.61 -5.44
C LEU A 97 3.39 -25.87 -5.31
N PRO A 98 3.83 -27.03 -5.83
CA PRO A 98 3.05 -28.27 -5.78
C PRO A 98 2.70 -28.76 -4.36
N ASP A 99 3.45 -28.30 -3.36
CA ASP A 99 3.25 -28.65 -1.94
C ASP A 99 2.28 -27.70 -1.20
N GLY A 100 1.63 -26.77 -1.93
CA GLY A 100 0.68 -25.81 -1.37
C GLY A 100 1.32 -24.53 -0.82
N ARG A 101 2.65 -24.39 -0.87
CA ARG A 101 3.34 -23.14 -0.51
C ARG A 101 3.37 -22.17 -1.68
N VAL A 102 3.78 -20.93 -1.42
CA VAL A 102 3.92 -19.89 -2.45
C VAL A 102 5.37 -19.46 -2.56
N LEU A 103 5.92 -19.51 -3.77
CA LEU A 103 7.20 -18.88 -4.09
C LEU A 103 6.98 -17.38 -4.29
N PHE A 104 7.75 -16.57 -3.58
CA PHE A 104 7.78 -15.12 -3.72
C PHE A 104 9.20 -14.67 -4.12
N ARG A 105 9.33 -14.04 -5.29
CA ARG A 105 10.60 -13.53 -5.83
C ARG A 105 10.83 -12.10 -5.36
N LEU A 106 11.79 -11.95 -4.44
CA LEU A 106 12.11 -10.67 -3.82
C LEU A 106 13.30 -9.98 -4.52
N ASP A 107 13.21 -8.66 -4.72
CA ASP A 107 14.23 -7.84 -5.37
C ASP A 107 15.44 -7.54 -4.47
N VAL A 108 15.27 -7.58 -3.14
CA VAL A 108 16.36 -7.37 -2.19
C VAL A 108 17.20 -8.61 -1.94
N GLY A 109 18.52 -8.43 -1.91
CA GLY A 109 19.50 -9.41 -1.42
C GLY A 109 19.34 -9.68 0.08
N PHE A 110 19.24 -10.94 0.50
CA PHE A 110 19.41 -11.32 1.92
C PHE A 110 20.89 -11.60 2.23
N GLY A 111 21.80 -10.79 1.67
CA GLY A 111 23.21 -10.90 1.97
C GLY A 111 23.42 -10.60 3.44
N VAL A 112 23.97 -11.55 4.19
CA VAL A 112 24.58 -11.24 5.48
C VAL A 112 25.66 -10.22 5.19
N ARG A 113 25.64 -9.07 5.87
CA ARG A 113 26.72 -8.09 5.83
C ARG A 113 27.95 -8.74 6.45
N ASP A 114 28.72 -9.47 5.64
CA ASP A 114 30.13 -9.63 5.95
C ASP A 114 30.76 -8.24 5.76
N ASN A 115 31.66 -7.84 6.65
CA ASN A 115 32.20 -6.48 6.74
C ASN A 115 33.14 -6.11 5.57
N SER A 116 32.94 -6.71 4.41
CA SER A 116 33.72 -6.51 3.20
C SER A 116 33.01 -5.49 2.29
N PRO A 117 33.72 -4.47 1.78
CA PRO A 117 33.12 -3.47 0.91
C PRO A 117 32.61 -4.13 -0.38
N LEU A 118 31.29 -4.15 -0.56
CA LEU A 118 30.67 -4.51 -1.84
C LEU A 118 30.97 -3.43 -2.89
N PRO A 119 31.15 -3.79 -4.17
CA PRO A 119 31.08 -2.81 -5.25
C PRO A 119 29.70 -2.12 -5.23
N PRO A 120 29.59 -0.85 -5.65
CA PRO A 120 28.33 -0.13 -5.59
C PRO A 120 27.30 -0.87 -6.46
N SER A 121 26.30 -1.48 -5.81
CA SER A 121 25.06 -1.80 -6.48
C SER A 121 24.39 -0.47 -6.78
N GLU A 122 24.13 -0.17 -8.05
CA GLU A 122 23.37 1.02 -8.44
C GLU A 122 22.08 1.06 -7.60
N PRO A 123 21.77 2.19 -6.95
CA PRO A 123 20.51 2.36 -6.27
C PRO A 123 19.40 2.18 -7.31
N ARG A 124 18.73 1.02 -7.27
CA ARG A 124 17.47 0.88 -7.99
C ARG A 124 16.48 1.70 -7.20
N GLU A 125 16.05 2.84 -7.75
CA GLU A 125 14.98 3.62 -7.15
C GLU A 125 13.81 2.67 -6.84
N PRO A 126 13.19 2.76 -5.65
CA PRO A 126 11.97 2.01 -5.38
C PRO A 126 11.03 2.32 -6.54
N ALA A 127 10.64 1.32 -7.32
CA ALA A 127 9.75 1.55 -8.44
C ALA A 127 8.46 2.16 -7.88
N GLU A 128 8.26 3.47 -8.10
CA GLU A 128 7.09 4.22 -7.60
C GLU A 128 5.78 3.71 -8.23
N TYR A 129 5.89 2.90 -9.29
CA TYR A 129 4.80 2.22 -9.97
C TYR A 129 5.27 0.86 -10.49
N PRO A 130 4.42 -0.18 -10.55
CA PRO A 130 4.78 -1.42 -11.22
C PRO A 130 4.99 -1.12 -12.70
N GLN A 131 6.26 -1.08 -13.12
CA GLN A 131 6.62 -0.93 -14.52
C GLN A 131 6.29 -2.24 -15.25
N THR A 132 5.51 -2.13 -16.33
CA THR A 132 5.14 -3.22 -17.22
C THR A 132 6.31 -3.63 -18.11
N VAL A 133 7.32 -4.26 -17.51
CA VAL A 133 8.33 -5.02 -18.25
C VAL A 133 8.03 -6.49 -18.03
N ARG A 134 7.64 -7.17 -19.10
CA ARG A 134 7.49 -8.63 -19.18
C ARG A 134 8.86 -9.31 -19.07
N ASP A 135 9.51 -9.16 -17.92
CA ASP A 135 10.66 -9.96 -17.56
C ASP A 135 10.16 -11.19 -16.81
N HIS A 136 10.53 -12.38 -17.31
CA HIS A 136 10.28 -13.67 -16.64
C HIS A 136 11.02 -13.82 -15.30
N ASP A 137 11.76 -12.80 -14.88
CA ASP A 137 12.43 -12.68 -13.57
C ASP A 137 11.95 -11.40 -12.86
N SER A 138 10.64 -11.13 -12.94
CA SER A 138 10.02 -10.05 -12.17
C SER A 138 10.22 -10.32 -10.67
N ARG A 139 10.69 -9.29 -9.97
CA ARG A 139 10.97 -9.33 -8.54
C ARG A 139 10.21 -8.19 -7.86
N LEU A 140 9.73 -8.46 -6.66
CA LEU A 140 8.92 -7.54 -5.89
C LEU A 140 9.70 -6.97 -4.71
N GLY A 141 9.35 -5.74 -4.32
CA GLY A 141 9.92 -5.06 -3.16
C GLY A 141 9.41 -5.59 -1.81
N LEU A 142 10.02 -5.10 -0.72
CA LEU A 142 9.58 -5.41 0.65
C LEU A 142 8.15 -4.94 0.96
N PHE A 143 7.70 -3.84 0.35
CA PHE A 143 6.32 -3.37 0.53
C PHE A 143 5.29 -4.35 -0.07
N ALA A 144 5.55 -4.85 -1.27
CA ALA A 144 4.73 -5.88 -1.90
C ALA A 144 4.75 -7.18 -1.08
N LEU A 145 5.90 -7.55 -0.49
CA LEU A 145 5.97 -8.69 0.44
C LEU A 145 5.08 -8.47 1.68
N LEU A 146 5.08 -7.26 2.26
CA LEU A 146 4.23 -6.92 3.39
C LEU A 146 2.75 -7.03 3.03
N GLN A 147 2.35 -6.46 1.89
CA GLN A 147 0.96 -6.53 1.40
C GLN A 147 0.53 -7.98 1.20
N PHE A 148 1.36 -8.76 0.51
CA PHE A 148 1.14 -10.19 0.29
C PHE A 148 0.98 -10.96 1.61
N LEU A 149 1.86 -10.77 2.60
CA LEU A 149 1.72 -11.41 3.91
C LEU A 149 0.44 -10.98 4.64
N TRP A 150 0.03 -9.72 4.50
CA TRP A 150 -1.20 -9.21 5.10
C TRP A 150 -2.46 -9.83 4.48
N GLU A 151 -2.39 -10.12 3.19
CA GLU A 151 -3.43 -10.81 2.43
C GLU A 151 -3.49 -12.30 2.78
N GLN A 152 -2.36 -13.01 2.73
CA GLN A 152 -2.27 -14.43 3.12
C GLN A 152 -2.64 -14.68 4.58
N ALA A 153 -2.35 -13.71 5.47
CA ALA A 153 -2.78 -13.74 6.85
C ALA A 153 -4.25 -13.30 7.05
N GLU A 154 -4.98 -12.97 5.98
CA GLU A 154 -6.35 -12.42 5.96
C GLU A 154 -6.58 -11.31 7.00
N LEU A 155 -5.57 -10.47 7.23
CA LEU A 155 -5.66 -9.38 8.21
C LEU A 155 -6.45 -8.17 7.67
N HIS A 156 -6.68 -8.15 6.37
CA HIS A 156 -7.56 -7.20 5.68
C HIS A 156 -9.05 -7.51 5.91
N HIS A 157 -9.42 -8.72 6.34
CA HIS A 157 -10.81 -9.10 6.62
C HIS A 157 -11.22 -8.76 8.05
N TRP A 158 -12.39 -8.14 8.20
CA TRP A 158 -13.04 -7.92 9.50
C TRP A 158 -14.41 -8.60 9.55
N HIS A 159 -14.70 -9.28 10.65
CA HIS A 159 -16.02 -9.81 10.95
C HIS A 159 -16.45 -9.43 12.38
N PRO A 160 -17.76 -9.25 12.66
CA PRO A 160 -18.24 -8.85 13.99
C PRO A 160 -17.76 -9.73 15.15
N LYS A 161 -17.57 -11.04 14.90
CA LYS A 161 -17.03 -11.99 15.90
C LYS A 161 -15.58 -11.71 16.31
N MET A 162 -14.86 -10.87 15.58
CA MET A 162 -13.48 -10.46 15.85
C MET A 162 -13.38 -9.21 16.74
N GLN A 163 -14.50 -8.63 17.16
CA GLN A 163 -14.53 -7.45 18.02
C GLN A 163 -13.73 -7.69 19.31
N GLY A 164 -12.74 -6.83 19.59
CA GLY A 164 -11.84 -6.95 20.76
C GLY A 164 -10.83 -8.10 20.69
N ARG A 165 -10.75 -8.83 19.57
CA ARG A 165 -9.89 -10.02 19.40
C ARG A 165 -8.70 -9.81 18.47
N ARG A 166 -8.57 -8.67 17.79
CA ARG A 166 -7.36 -8.30 17.03
C ARG A 166 -6.30 -7.72 17.98
N ARG A 167 -5.67 -8.56 18.78
CA ARG A 167 -4.51 -8.17 19.59
C ARG A 167 -3.24 -8.50 18.82
N TYR A 168 -2.13 -7.88 19.23
CA TYR A 168 -0.84 -8.06 18.58
C TYR A 168 -0.45 -9.54 18.44
N LYS A 169 -0.73 -10.38 19.45
CA LYS A 169 -0.50 -11.82 19.38
C LYS A 169 -1.19 -12.49 18.18
N GLN A 170 -2.43 -12.12 17.85
CA GLN A 170 -3.11 -12.69 16.69
C GLN A 170 -2.47 -12.22 15.38
N VAL A 171 -2.03 -10.96 15.31
CA VAL A 171 -1.30 -10.44 14.14
C VAL A 171 0.01 -11.19 13.96
N HIS A 172 0.79 -11.31 15.04
CA HIS A 172 2.04 -12.06 15.11
C HIS A 172 1.87 -13.50 14.62
N ASP A 173 0.96 -14.25 15.23
CA ASP A 173 0.77 -15.67 14.93
C ASP A 173 0.29 -15.88 13.48
N ARG A 174 -0.59 -15.01 12.95
CA ARG A 174 -1.06 -15.12 11.56
C ARG A 174 0.00 -14.73 10.53
N ILE A 175 0.81 -13.71 10.80
CA ILE A 175 1.92 -13.32 9.90
C ILE A 175 2.98 -14.41 9.88
N LEU A 176 3.35 -15.00 11.02
CA LEU A 176 4.29 -16.12 11.05
C LEU A 176 3.74 -17.35 10.32
N ALA A 177 2.47 -17.68 10.49
CA ALA A 177 1.83 -18.76 9.72
C ALA A 177 1.83 -18.50 8.20
N ALA A 178 1.64 -17.25 7.77
CA ALA A 178 1.78 -16.88 6.36
C ALA A 178 3.23 -16.97 5.88
N ALA A 179 4.20 -16.55 6.70
CA ALA A 179 5.62 -16.63 6.41
C ALA A 179 6.14 -18.08 6.33
N ASP A 180 5.57 -19.00 7.09
CA ASP A 180 5.83 -20.45 7.01
C ASP A 180 5.47 -21.03 5.64
N ASN A 181 4.37 -20.54 5.05
CA ASN A 181 3.86 -20.97 3.75
C ASN A 181 4.45 -20.19 2.57
N THR A 182 5.34 -19.22 2.83
CA THR A 182 5.97 -18.38 1.81
C THR A 182 7.44 -18.76 1.64
N ILE A 183 7.84 -19.18 0.45
CA ILE A 183 9.22 -19.48 0.09
C ILE A 183 9.85 -18.25 -0.56
N VAL A 184 10.97 -17.78 -0.01
CA VAL A 184 11.79 -16.74 -0.62
C VAL A 184 13.21 -17.28 -0.78
N LYS A 185 13.78 -17.20 -1.99
CA LYS A 185 15.14 -17.71 -2.28
C LYS A 185 15.37 -19.13 -1.74
N GLY A 186 14.41 -20.03 -1.99
CA GLY A 186 14.48 -21.45 -1.65
C GLY A 186 14.28 -21.82 -0.18
N ILE A 187 14.04 -20.86 0.72
CA ILE A 187 13.84 -21.13 2.16
C ILE A 187 12.52 -20.49 2.62
N PRO A 188 11.77 -21.13 3.54
CA PRO A 188 10.62 -20.50 4.18
C PRO A 188 10.97 -19.16 4.80
N LEU A 189 10.13 -18.16 4.56
CA LEU A 189 10.36 -16.79 4.98
C LEU A 189 10.46 -16.66 6.50
N ARG A 190 9.80 -17.54 7.26
CA ARG A 190 9.87 -17.62 8.74
C ARG A 190 11.29 -17.57 9.30
N TYR A 191 12.26 -18.11 8.57
CA TYR A 191 13.65 -18.19 9.02
C TYR A 191 14.44 -16.89 8.77
N ARG A 192 13.87 -15.95 8.03
CA ARG A 192 14.49 -14.66 7.70
C ARG A 192 13.66 -13.46 8.17
N LEU A 193 12.37 -13.66 8.46
CA LEU A 193 11.48 -12.64 8.96
C LEU A 193 11.65 -12.51 10.48
N PHE A 194 12.25 -11.39 10.91
CA PHE A 194 12.17 -11.00 12.31
C PHE A 194 10.82 -10.36 12.57
N MET A 195 10.03 -10.95 13.48
CA MET A 195 8.82 -10.36 14.01
C MET A 195 8.93 -10.26 15.52
N PRO A 196 8.79 -9.07 16.12
CA PRO A 196 8.90 -8.92 17.57
C PRO A 196 7.85 -9.75 18.30
N GLU A 197 8.23 -10.33 19.44
CA GLU A 197 7.28 -11.09 20.24
C GLU A 197 6.19 -10.19 20.85
N PRO A 198 4.98 -10.75 21.12
CA PRO A 198 3.93 -10.02 21.81
C PRO A 198 4.39 -9.49 23.16
N PHE A 199 4.16 -8.19 23.37
CA PHE A 199 4.51 -7.54 24.63
C PHE A 199 3.81 -8.21 25.81
N ASN A 200 4.59 -8.70 26.77
CA ASN A 200 4.13 -9.22 28.04
C ASN A 200 4.65 -8.30 29.15
N LYS A 201 3.74 -7.75 29.96
CA LYS A 201 4.09 -6.86 31.07
C LYS A 201 4.99 -7.52 32.10
N GLU A 202 4.83 -8.82 32.34
CA GLU A 202 5.61 -9.57 33.33
C GLU A 202 7.06 -9.78 32.87
N HIS A 203 7.28 -9.84 31.56
CA HIS A 203 8.60 -10.05 30.93
C HIS A 203 9.10 -8.77 30.23
N ALA A 204 8.58 -7.60 30.60
CA ALA A 204 8.83 -6.36 29.87
C ALA A 204 10.32 -5.97 29.84
N GLU A 205 11.06 -6.23 30.93
CA GLU A 205 12.50 -5.94 31.01
C GLU A 205 13.34 -6.91 30.17
N GLU A 206 13.03 -8.22 30.22
CA GLU A 206 13.67 -9.25 29.39
C GLU A 206 13.44 -9.00 27.91
N GLN A 207 12.18 -8.70 27.52
CA GLN A 207 11.81 -8.35 26.15
C GLN A 207 12.45 -7.03 25.69
N ARG A 208 12.77 -6.12 26.61
CA ARG A 208 13.49 -4.88 26.28
C ARG A 208 14.95 -5.18 25.97
N LEU A 209 15.62 -6.03 26.75
CA LEU A 209 17.03 -6.36 26.57
C LEU A 209 17.28 -7.13 25.27
N GLN A 210 16.42 -8.10 24.92
CA GLN A 210 16.52 -8.87 23.68
C GLN A 210 16.36 -8.04 22.38
N ARG A 211 15.83 -6.81 22.45
CA ARG A 211 15.69 -5.93 21.27
C ARG A 211 16.98 -5.20 20.90
N TYR A 212 17.96 -5.15 21.81
CA TYR A 212 19.23 -4.45 21.62
C TYR A 212 20.41 -5.39 21.33
N GLU A 213 20.17 -6.70 21.34
CA GLU A 213 21.11 -7.74 20.90
C GLU A 213 20.87 -8.09 19.43
#